data_AF-A0A0C1QYU4-F1
#
_entry.id   AF-A0A0C1QYU4-F1
#
_cell.length_a   1.000
_cell.length_b   1.000
_cell.length_c   1.000
_cell.angle_alpha   90.00
_cell.angle_beta   90.00
_cell.angle_gamma   90.00
#
_symmetry.space_group_name_H-M   'P 1'
#
loop_
_entity.id
_entity.type
_entity.pdbx_description
1 polymer ?
#
loop_
_entity_poly.entity_id
_entity_poly.type
_entity_poly.pdbx_seq_one_letter_code
_entity_poly.pdbx_strand_id
1 'polypeptide(L)'
;MDEIVKKVAALGLPGIVLAIVMATTGLTGAAAITTALAILGGPAGMLGGITVLGLTALITDVLAKVGLEEFLSAVYCQRRLSEPHGKLLEEIDSLILFDGDIKDRLKITVTDGCGCSTIAEACTTDFTKEVIAILESIPGITPAHHRDFKSSCPVMRLRDGTALRTWKNLAGVDHVFLASRDEKMIYGGYVGWIHSEGLHTTIARIRKEYT
;
A
#
# COMPACT_ATOMS: atom_id res chain seq x y z
N MET A 1 9.55 -5.76 -14.47
CA MET A 1 8.46 -4.81 -14.14
C MET A 1 9.04 -3.40 -14.02
N ASP A 2 10.16 -3.26 -13.31
CA ASP A 2 10.79 -1.97 -12.99
C ASP A 2 11.23 -1.14 -14.21
N GLU A 3 11.71 -1.79 -15.27
CA GLU A 3 12.11 -1.09 -16.51
C GLU A 3 10.92 -0.44 -17.23
N ILE A 4 9.75 -1.08 -17.20
CA ILE A 4 8.51 -0.56 -17.80
C ILE A 4 8.00 0.60 -16.94
N VAL A 5 7.99 0.42 -15.62
CA VAL A 5 7.61 1.46 -14.65
C VAL A 5 8.50 2.69 -14.81
N LYS A 6 9.82 2.51 -14.99
CA LYS A 6 10.78 3.59 -15.23
C LYS A 6 10.53 4.33 -16.54
N LYS A 7 10.20 3.61 -17.62
CA LYS A 7 9.87 4.22 -18.92
C LYS A 7 8.56 4.99 -18.89
N VAL A 8 7.54 4.48 -18.19
CA VAL A 8 6.25 5.18 -18.02
C VAL A 8 6.39 6.37 -17.07
N ALA A 9 7.16 6.22 -15.98
CA ALA A 9 7.50 7.32 -15.07
C ALA A 9 8.27 8.44 -15.77
N ALA A 10 9.16 8.11 -16.70
CA ALA A 10 9.90 9.09 -17.51
C ALA A 10 9.00 9.89 -18.47
N LEU A 11 7.82 9.38 -18.81
CA LEU A 11 6.82 10.10 -19.61
C LEU A 11 5.98 11.08 -18.80
N GLY A 12 5.92 10.92 -17.48
CA GLY A 12 5.18 11.78 -16.57
C GLY A 12 3.66 11.68 -16.71
N LEU A 13 2.96 12.80 -16.51
CA LEU A 13 1.49 12.90 -16.54
C LEU A 13 0.87 12.24 -17.79
N PRO A 14 1.38 12.46 -19.02
CA PRO A 14 0.85 11.80 -20.22
C PRO A 14 0.82 10.27 -20.15
N GLY A 15 1.84 9.63 -19.56
CA GLY A 15 1.90 8.17 -19.43
C GLY A 15 0.89 7.63 -18.42
N ILE A 16 0.62 8.40 -17.36
CA ILE A 16 -0.36 8.07 -16.32
C ILE A 16 -1.78 8.21 -16.86
N VAL A 17 -2.10 9.33 -17.50
CA VAL A 17 -3.41 9.56 -18.13
C VAL A 17 -3.73 8.49 -19.16
N LEU A 18 -2.73 8.06 -19.95
CA LEU A 18 -2.88 6.98 -20.91
C LEU A 18 -3.28 5.66 -20.24
N ALA A 19 -2.56 5.25 -19.19
CA ALA A 19 -2.88 4.01 -18.46
C ALA A 19 -4.28 4.02 -17.84
N ILE A 20 -4.72 5.19 -17.38
CA ILE A 20 -6.06 5.39 -16.82
C ILE A 20 -7.13 5.24 -17.89
N VAL A 21 -6.98 5.91 -19.03
CA VAL A 21 -7.95 5.83 -20.13
C VAL A 21 -8.04 4.40 -20.65
N MET A 22 -6.93 3.67 -20.70
CA MET A 22 -6.96 2.25 -21.07
C MET A 22 -7.70 1.38 -20.05
N ALA A 23 -7.55 1.67 -18.76
CA ALA A 23 -8.27 0.95 -17.70
C ALA A 23 -9.78 1.25 -17.68
N THR A 24 -10.19 2.50 -17.97
CA THR A 24 -11.60 2.93 -17.91
C THR A 24 -12.38 2.59 -19.18
N THR A 25 -11.71 2.48 -20.33
CA THR A 25 -12.40 2.22 -21.61
C THR A 25 -12.87 0.77 -21.76
N GLY A 26 -12.40 -0.17 -20.94
CA GLY A 26 -12.81 -1.59 -20.99
C GLY A 26 -12.50 -2.30 -22.31
N LEU A 27 -11.79 -1.63 -23.23
CA LEU A 27 -11.33 -2.17 -24.49
C LEU A 27 -9.98 -2.85 -24.28
N THR A 28 -9.73 -3.93 -25.00
CA THR A 28 -8.47 -4.67 -24.94
C THR A 28 -7.73 -4.62 -26.28
N GLY A 29 -6.41 -4.46 -26.24
CA GLY A 29 -5.56 -4.50 -27.44
C GLY A 29 -5.57 -3.19 -28.24
N ALA A 30 -5.46 -3.28 -29.57
CA ALA A 30 -5.25 -2.13 -30.46
C ALA A 30 -6.35 -1.06 -30.35
N ALA A 31 -7.59 -1.46 -30.06
CA ALA A 31 -8.73 -0.55 -29.99
C ALA A 31 -8.66 0.40 -28.77
N ALA A 32 -8.18 -0.08 -27.62
CA ALA A 32 -7.93 0.74 -26.43
C ALA A 32 -6.81 1.75 -26.65
N ILE A 33 -5.80 1.35 -27.42
CA ILE A 33 -4.66 2.20 -27.76
C ILE A 33 -5.12 3.36 -28.65
N THR A 34 -5.93 3.06 -29.67
CA THR A 34 -6.46 4.09 -30.57
C THR A 34 -7.41 5.07 -29.90
N THR A 35 -8.28 4.62 -28.98
CA THR A 35 -9.18 5.53 -28.25
C THR A 35 -8.41 6.40 -27.28
N ALA A 36 -7.47 5.82 -26.52
CA ALA A 36 -6.66 6.57 -25.59
C ALA A 36 -5.78 7.60 -26.31
N LEU A 37 -5.16 7.23 -27.44
CA LEU A 37 -4.43 8.17 -28.31
C LEU A 37 -5.31 9.25 -28.93
N ALA A 38 -6.53 8.91 -29.35
CA ALA A 38 -7.45 9.90 -29.91
C ALA A 38 -7.88 10.94 -28.86
N ILE A 39 -8.06 10.51 -27.60
CA ILE A 39 -8.37 11.39 -26.46
C ILE A 39 -7.17 12.28 -26.10
N LEU A 40 -5.94 11.78 -26.24
CA LEU A 40 -4.72 12.44 -25.75
C LEU A 40 -3.91 13.20 -26.83
N GLY A 41 -4.12 12.91 -28.13
CA GLY A 41 -3.13 13.22 -29.17
C GLY A 41 -3.58 13.99 -30.41
N GLY A 42 -4.88 14.24 -30.64
CA GLY A 42 -5.35 15.03 -31.79
C GLY A 42 -4.80 14.59 -33.17
N PRO A 43 -4.87 15.44 -34.23
CA PRO A 43 -4.42 15.11 -35.58
C PRO A 43 -2.89 14.86 -35.72
N ALA A 44 -2.10 15.23 -34.71
CA ALA A 44 -0.65 15.01 -34.67
C ALA A 44 -0.25 13.59 -34.20
N GLY A 45 -1.23 12.76 -33.78
CA GLY A 45 -1.01 11.45 -33.17
C GLY A 45 -0.38 10.38 -34.08
N MET A 46 -0.31 10.59 -35.39
CA MET A 46 0.21 9.58 -36.33
C MET A 46 1.73 9.38 -36.22
N LEU A 47 2.49 10.43 -35.90
CA LEU A 47 3.95 10.38 -35.68
C LEU A 47 4.32 9.93 -34.26
N GLY A 48 3.47 10.26 -33.26
CA GLY A 48 3.59 9.74 -31.90
C GLY A 48 3.08 8.30 -31.75
N GLY A 49 2.32 7.79 -32.72
CA GLY A 49 1.66 6.50 -32.65
C GLY A 49 2.63 5.32 -32.49
N ILE A 50 3.77 5.32 -33.18
CA ILE A 50 4.73 4.20 -33.12
C ILE A 50 5.41 4.11 -31.74
N THR A 51 5.81 5.24 -31.17
CA THR A 51 6.42 5.28 -29.84
C THR A 51 5.42 4.94 -28.75
N VAL A 52 4.18 5.40 -28.88
CA VAL A 52 3.09 5.10 -27.94
C VAL A 52 2.58 3.66 -28.08
N LEU A 53 2.56 3.07 -29.28
CA LEU A 53 2.16 1.66 -29.49
C LEU A 53 3.09 0.68 -28.76
N GLY A 54 4.40 0.90 -28.85
CA GLY A 54 5.38 0.08 -28.13
C GLY A 54 5.19 0.14 -26.61
N LEU A 55 4.80 1.30 -26.08
CA LEU A 55 4.64 1.50 -24.65
C LEU A 55 3.28 1.03 -24.12
N THR A 56 2.21 1.27 -24.87
CA THR A 56 0.86 0.83 -24.52
C THR A 56 0.75 -0.70 -24.48
N ALA A 57 1.46 -1.41 -25.36
CA ALA A 57 1.56 -2.87 -25.28
C ALA A 57 2.17 -3.33 -23.94
N LEU A 58 3.20 -2.62 -23.45
CA LEU A 58 3.85 -2.91 -22.18
C LEU A 58 2.97 -2.55 -20.97
N ILE A 59 2.25 -1.42 -21.05
CA ILE A 59 1.29 -1.00 -20.01
C ILE A 59 0.14 -2.01 -19.93
N THR A 60 -0.39 -2.48 -21.06
CA THR A 60 -1.50 -3.44 -21.11
C THR A 60 -1.15 -4.77 -20.43
N ASP A 61 0.06 -5.30 -20.67
CA ASP A 61 0.52 -6.55 -20.05
C ASP A 61 0.66 -6.41 -18.52
N VAL A 62 1.13 -5.26 -18.04
CA VAL A 62 1.26 -5.01 -16.60
C VAL A 62 -0.11 -4.77 -15.96
N LEU A 63 -0.98 -4.00 -16.61
CA LEU A 63 -2.33 -3.72 -16.16
C LEU A 63 -3.17 -5.00 -16.03
N ALA A 64 -3.01 -5.93 -16.97
CA ALA A 64 -3.70 -7.23 -16.94
C ALA A 64 -3.18 -8.17 -15.84
N LYS A 65 -1.91 -8.05 -15.43
CA LYS A 65 -1.29 -8.92 -14.42
C LYS A 65 -1.41 -8.40 -12.99
N VAL A 66 -1.32 -7.09 -12.82
CA VAL A 66 -1.07 -6.44 -11.53
C VAL A 66 -2.21 -5.49 -11.12
N GLY A 67 -3.06 -5.07 -12.08
CA GLY A 67 -4.13 -4.10 -11.82
C GLY A 67 -3.67 -2.64 -11.94
N LEU A 68 -4.63 -1.72 -12.05
CA LEU A 68 -4.37 -0.28 -12.25
C LEU A 68 -3.70 0.36 -11.03
N GLU A 69 -4.12 -0.03 -9.83
CA GLU A 69 -3.69 0.64 -8.60
C GLU A 69 -2.22 0.38 -8.29
N GLU A 70 -1.79 -0.88 -8.31
CA GLU A 70 -0.40 -1.28 -8.11
C GLU A 70 0.51 -0.74 -9.22
N PHE A 71 0.02 -0.69 -10.46
CA PHE A 71 0.77 -0.08 -11.56
C PHE A 71 0.98 1.43 -11.35
N LEU A 72 -0.08 2.17 -11.03
CA LEU A 72 0.01 3.60 -10.76
C LEU A 72 0.89 3.89 -9.55
N SER A 73 0.73 3.12 -8.47
CA SER A 73 1.56 3.23 -7.26
C SER A 73 3.04 3.08 -7.60
N ALA A 74 3.42 2.07 -8.38
CA ALA A 74 4.81 1.86 -8.81
C ALA A 74 5.35 3.03 -9.67
N VAL A 75 4.54 3.58 -10.57
CA VAL A 75 4.93 4.72 -11.43
C VAL A 75 5.16 5.98 -10.62
N TYR A 76 4.26 6.30 -9.68
CA TYR A 76 4.40 7.47 -8.81
C TYR A 76 5.56 7.34 -7.81
N CYS A 77 5.78 6.13 -7.28
CA CYS A 77 6.98 5.78 -6.51
C CYS A 77 8.28 6.09 -7.27
N GLN A 78 8.34 5.70 -8.55
CA GLN A 78 9.50 5.92 -9.39
C GLN A 78 9.69 7.41 -9.72
N ARG A 79 8.61 8.17 -9.95
CA ARG A 79 8.68 9.62 -10.21
C ARG A 79 9.13 10.43 -9.00
N ARG A 80 8.85 9.96 -7.77
CA ARG A 80 9.34 10.56 -6.52
C ARG A 80 10.88 10.63 -6.45
N LEU A 81 11.60 9.75 -7.16
CA LEU A 81 13.05 9.78 -7.21
C LEU A 81 13.60 10.92 -8.08
N SER A 82 12.77 11.55 -8.91
CA SER A 82 13.20 12.57 -9.88
C SER A 82 12.45 13.90 -9.76
N GLU A 83 11.30 13.94 -9.07
CA GLU A 83 10.46 15.14 -8.93
C GLU A 83 10.11 15.44 -7.45
N PRO A 84 10.00 16.72 -7.06
CA PRO A 84 9.67 17.12 -5.69
C PRO A 84 8.19 16.87 -5.34
N HIS A 85 7.94 16.48 -4.09
CA HIS A 85 6.64 16.05 -3.58
C HIS A 85 5.47 17.02 -3.84
N GLY A 86 5.67 18.32 -3.69
CA GLY A 86 4.61 19.31 -3.86
C GLY A 86 4.01 19.32 -5.27
N LYS A 87 4.85 19.12 -6.29
CA LYS A 87 4.44 19.13 -7.70
C LYS A 87 3.64 17.89 -8.09
N LEU A 88 4.02 16.72 -7.55
CA LEU A 88 3.29 15.46 -7.74
C LEU A 88 1.91 15.48 -7.06
N LEU A 89 1.81 16.12 -5.88
CA LEU A 89 0.56 16.24 -5.13
C LEU A 89 -0.43 17.19 -5.83
N GLU A 90 0.02 18.31 -6.38
CA GLU A 90 -0.83 19.20 -7.21
C GLU A 90 -1.30 18.50 -8.49
N GLU A 91 -0.43 17.71 -9.11
CA GLU A 91 -0.77 16.95 -10.32
C GLU A 91 -1.85 15.89 -10.01
N ILE A 92 -1.72 15.15 -8.90
CA ILE A 92 -2.76 14.22 -8.41
C ILE A 92 -4.05 14.97 -8.06
N ASP A 93 -3.94 16.18 -7.50
CA ASP A 93 -5.10 17.00 -7.17
C ASP A 93 -5.89 17.43 -8.41
N SER A 94 -5.18 17.68 -9.52
CA SER A 94 -5.72 18.09 -10.81
C SER A 94 -6.29 16.96 -11.69
N LEU A 95 -6.12 15.69 -11.31
CA LEU A 95 -6.68 14.55 -12.04
C LEU A 95 -8.18 14.41 -11.78
N ILE A 96 -8.99 15.03 -12.64
CA ILE A 96 -10.47 15.03 -12.59
C ILE A 96 -11.08 13.64 -12.88
N LEU A 97 -10.28 12.68 -13.38
CA LEU A 97 -10.74 11.38 -13.87
C LEU A 97 -10.89 10.28 -12.80
N PHE A 98 -10.48 10.52 -11.54
CA PHE A 98 -10.56 9.53 -10.46
C PHE A 98 -11.63 9.87 -9.42
N ASP A 99 -12.26 8.84 -8.88
CA ASP A 99 -13.08 8.93 -7.68
C ASP A 99 -12.21 9.23 -6.43
N GLY A 100 -12.79 9.81 -5.38
CA GLY A 100 -12.04 10.36 -4.23
C GLY A 100 -11.10 9.35 -3.55
N ASP A 101 -11.49 8.09 -3.50
CA ASP A 101 -10.74 7.00 -2.85
C ASP A 101 -9.39 6.71 -3.53
N ILE A 102 -9.35 6.68 -4.88
CA ILE A 102 -8.10 6.39 -5.63
C ILE A 102 -7.11 7.55 -5.49
N LYS A 103 -7.64 8.77 -5.46
CA LYS A 103 -6.86 10.00 -5.29
C LYS A 103 -6.18 10.06 -3.91
N ASP A 104 -6.90 9.70 -2.86
CA ASP A 104 -6.36 9.64 -1.51
C ASP A 104 -5.27 8.57 -1.39
N ARG A 105 -5.45 7.40 -2.02
CA ARG A 105 -4.45 6.31 -2.03
C ARG A 105 -3.17 6.67 -2.79
N LEU A 106 -3.29 7.43 -3.88
CA LEU A 106 -2.15 7.98 -4.62
C LEU A 106 -1.39 9.03 -3.81
N LYS A 107 -2.12 9.89 -3.10
CA LYS A 107 -1.55 10.92 -2.22
C LYS A 107 -0.68 10.31 -1.12
N ILE A 108 -1.20 9.26 -0.47
CA ILE A 108 -0.52 8.47 0.57
C ILE A 108 0.77 7.84 0.01
N THR A 109 0.72 7.26 -1.20
CA THR A 109 1.90 6.63 -1.84
C THR A 109 3.02 7.65 -2.09
N VAL A 110 2.68 8.88 -2.50
CA VAL A 110 3.65 9.93 -2.82
C VAL A 110 4.24 10.58 -1.56
N THR A 111 3.45 10.75 -0.49
CA THR A 111 3.94 11.27 0.79
C THR A 111 4.82 10.26 1.52
N ASP A 112 4.47 8.98 1.52
CA ASP A 112 5.08 8.00 2.44
C ASP A 112 6.33 7.33 1.86
N GLY A 113 6.43 7.24 0.53
CA GLY A 113 7.66 6.81 -0.14
C GLY A 113 7.75 5.32 -0.29
N CYS A 114 8.54 4.90 -1.28
CA CYS A 114 8.51 3.55 -1.77
C CYS A 114 9.06 2.55 -0.76
N GLY A 115 8.18 2.05 0.10
CA GLY A 115 8.23 0.73 0.70
C GLY A 115 7.20 -0.11 -0.02
N CYS A 116 7.67 -1.03 -0.87
CA CYS A 116 6.85 -2.13 -1.33
C CYS A 116 6.22 -2.79 -0.08
N SER A 117 4.89 -2.92 -0.06
CA SER A 117 4.08 -3.52 1.01
C SER A 117 3.83 -2.67 2.26
N THR A 118 2.98 -1.62 2.21
CA THR A 118 2.33 -1.12 3.45
C THR A 118 1.05 -0.31 3.23
N ILE A 119 -0.06 -0.96 2.87
CA ILE A 119 -1.39 -0.40 3.20
C ILE A 119 -1.74 -0.83 4.63
N ALA A 120 -1.06 -0.25 5.63
CA ALA A 120 -1.46 -0.37 7.05
C ALA A 120 -0.87 0.66 8.03
N GLU A 121 0.07 1.54 7.66
CA GLU A 121 0.87 2.28 8.66
C GLU A 121 0.77 3.82 8.64
N ALA A 122 -0.28 4.41 8.08
CA ALA A 122 -0.54 5.84 8.27
C ALA A 122 -1.30 6.11 9.61
N CYS A 123 -0.74 5.61 10.72
CA CYS A 123 -0.77 6.20 12.07
C CYS A 123 -0.02 5.31 13.07
N THR A 124 1.12 4.73 12.70
CA THR A 124 1.99 4.09 13.70
C THR A 124 2.73 5.19 14.44
N THR A 125 2.15 5.67 15.55
CA THR A 125 2.82 6.65 16.40
C THR A 125 4.12 6.05 16.97
N ASP A 126 5.05 6.89 17.43
CA ASP A 126 6.30 6.42 18.06
C ASP A 126 6.04 5.37 19.16
N PHE A 127 4.92 5.50 19.89
CA PHE A 127 4.49 4.50 20.87
C PHE A 127 4.20 3.13 20.26
N THR A 128 3.48 3.05 19.14
CA THR A 128 3.17 1.76 18.50
C THR A 128 4.45 1.10 17.97
N LYS A 129 5.39 1.87 17.41
CA LYS A 129 6.68 1.33 16.94
C LYS A 129 7.52 0.79 18.10
N GLU A 130 7.58 1.50 19.21
CA GLU A 130 8.26 1.02 20.43
C GLU A 130 7.62 -0.27 20.95
N VAL A 131 6.30 -0.35 20.98
CA VAL A 131 5.58 -1.56 21.41
C VAL A 131 5.84 -2.72 20.46
N ILE A 132 5.89 -2.50 19.15
CA ILE A 132 6.27 -3.52 18.16
C ILE A 132 7.68 -4.04 18.46
N ALA A 133 8.66 -3.14 18.65
CA ALA A 133 10.03 -3.54 18.96
C ALA A 133 10.13 -4.34 20.28
N ILE A 134 9.35 -3.97 21.31
CA ILE A 134 9.26 -4.72 22.56
C ILE A 134 8.69 -6.12 22.31
N LEU A 135 7.63 -6.25 21.52
CA LEU A 135 7.03 -7.54 21.19
C LEU A 135 8.00 -8.42 20.38
N GLU A 136 8.66 -7.87 19.36
CA GLU A 136 9.65 -8.57 18.53
C GLU A 136 10.89 -9.03 19.31
N SER A 137 11.20 -8.40 20.43
CA SER A 137 12.29 -8.82 21.32
C SER A 137 11.99 -10.11 22.11
N ILE A 138 10.74 -10.58 22.12
CA ILE A 138 10.34 -11.79 22.85
C ILE A 138 10.96 -13.02 22.15
N PRO A 139 11.74 -13.85 22.87
CA PRO A 139 12.27 -15.09 22.31
C PRO A 139 11.14 -16.00 21.80
N GLY A 140 11.26 -16.47 20.55
CA GLY A 140 10.29 -17.38 19.95
C GLY A 140 9.01 -16.72 19.44
N ILE A 141 8.96 -15.39 19.35
CA ILE A 141 7.87 -14.70 18.65
C ILE A 141 7.97 -14.93 17.14
N THR A 142 6.86 -15.36 16.55
CA THR A 142 6.75 -15.62 15.12
C THR A 142 5.64 -14.76 14.53
N PRO A 143 5.82 -14.17 13.32
CA PRO A 143 4.79 -13.37 12.68
C PRO A 143 3.47 -14.14 12.51
N ALA A 144 2.36 -13.52 12.90
CA ALA A 144 1.02 -14.09 12.77
C ALA A 144 0.33 -13.60 11.49
N HIS A 145 -0.56 -14.42 10.95
CA HIS A 145 -1.28 -14.07 9.73
C HIS A 145 -2.51 -13.21 10.04
N HIS A 146 -2.87 -12.32 9.12
CA HIS A 146 -4.05 -11.44 9.26
C HIS A 146 -5.38 -12.19 9.48
N ARG A 147 -5.46 -13.49 9.15
CA ARG A 147 -6.69 -14.27 9.34
C ARG A 147 -7.01 -14.48 10.83
N ASP A 148 -5.96 -14.57 11.65
CA ASP A 148 -6.04 -14.88 13.08
C ASP A 148 -6.47 -13.63 13.87
N PHE A 149 -6.28 -12.44 13.29
CA PHE A 149 -6.69 -11.16 13.84
C PHE A 149 -8.21 -11.09 14.11
N LYS A 150 -9.04 -11.67 13.23
CA LYS A 150 -10.51 -11.65 13.37
C LYS A 150 -10.99 -12.33 14.65
N SER A 151 -10.22 -13.29 15.16
CA SER A 151 -10.54 -14.04 16.38
C SER A 151 -10.01 -13.37 17.65
N SER A 152 -9.23 -12.29 17.51
CA SER A 152 -8.59 -11.62 18.63
C SER A 152 -9.55 -10.70 19.39
N CYS A 153 -9.40 -10.65 20.71
CA CYS A 153 -10.16 -9.76 21.57
C CYS A 153 -9.28 -8.61 22.06
N PRO A 154 -9.76 -7.35 22.06
CA PRO A 154 -9.01 -6.23 22.58
C PRO A 154 -8.86 -6.34 24.10
N VAL A 155 -7.63 -6.23 24.58
CA VAL A 155 -7.28 -6.35 26.00
C VAL A 155 -6.99 -4.98 26.60
N MET A 156 -6.41 -4.07 25.83
CA MET A 156 -6.17 -2.68 26.24
C MET A 156 -6.03 -1.77 25.01
N ARG A 157 -6.04 -0.46 25.24
CA ARG A 157 -5.71 0.54 24.24
C ARG A 157 -4.51 1.35 24.73
N LEU A 158 -3.55 1.56 23.84
CA LEU A 158 -2.40 2.42 24.03
C LEU A 158 -2.83 3.90 24.01
N ARG A 159 -1.94 4.81 24.45
CA ARG A 159 -2.21 6.26 24.49
C ARG A 159 -2.53 6.89 23.14
N ASP A 160 -2.02 6.29 22.07
CA ASP A 160 -2.28 6.72 20.69
C ASP A 160 -3.60 6.18 20.11
N GLY A 161 -4.33 5.36 20.87
CA GLY A 161 -5.59 4.74 20.45
C GLY A 161 -5.43 3.37 19.82
N THR A 162 -4.19 2.88 19.62
CA THR A 162 -3.91 1.54 19.11
C THR A 162 -4.37 0.48 20.12
N ALA A 163 -5.19 -0.48 19.69
CA ALA A 163 -5.69 -1.54 20.53
C ALA A 163 -4.75 -2.75 20.51
N LEU A 164 -4.23 -3.15 21.68
CA LEU A 164 -3.54 -4.42 21.84
C LEU A 164 -4.58 -5.51 22.06
N ARG A 165 -4.59 -6.50 21.16
CA ARG A 165 -5.52 -7.62 21.15
C ARG A 165 -4.77 -8.91 21.39
N THR A 166 -5.42 -9.86 22.03
CA THR A 166 -4.86 -11.21 22.23
C THR A 166 -5.84 -12.26 21.75
N TRP A 167 -5.31 -13.40 21.34
CA TRP A 167 -6.09 -14.58 21.00
C TRP A 167 -5.37 -15.83 21.45
N LYS A 168 -6.11 -16.83 21.92
CA LYS A 168 -5.59 -18.17 22.16
C LYS A 168 -6.29 -19.11 21.20
N ASN A 169 -5.51 -19.73 20.31
CA ASN A 169 -6.10 -20.63 19.32
C ASN A 169 -6.56 -21.95 19.96
N LEU A 170 -7.22 -22.80 19.17
CA LEU A 170 -7.71 -24.12 19.61
C LEU A 170 -6.59 -25.05 20.12
N ALA A 171 -5.35 -24.84 19.66
CA ALA A 171 -4.18 -25.58 20.11
C ALA A 171 -3.53 -24.96 21.38
N GLY A 172 -4.12 -23.92 21.96
CA GLY A 172 -3.61 -23.27 23.17
C GLY A 172 -2.41 -22.34 22.96
N VAL A 173 -2.10 -21.97 21.73
CA VAL A 173 -0.99 -21.06 21.37
C VAL A 173 -1.45 -19.61 21.50
N ASP A 174 -0.66 -18.81 22.20
CA ASP A 174 -0.96 -17.42 22.49
C ASP A 174 -0.51 -16.50 21.35
N HIS A 175 -1.43 -15.67 20.89
CA HIS A 175 -1.27 -14.68 19.84
C HIS A 175 -1.50 -13.28 20.40
N VAL A 176 -0.74 -12.33 19.87
CA VAL A 176 -0.84 -10.91 20.16
C VAL A 176 -0.95 -10.14 18.86
N PHE A 177 -1.80 -9.13 18.84
CA PHE A 177 -1.99 -8.25 17.71
C PHE A 177 -2.08 -6.79 18.16
N LEU A 178 -1.68 -5.89 17.28
CA LEU A 178 -1.94 -4.46 17.43
C LEU A 178 -2.91 -4.03 16.32
N ALA A 179 -3.94 -3.28 16.70
CA ALA A 179 -4.95 -2.75 15.80
C ALA A 179 -4.98 -1.23 15.86
N SER A 180 -5.03 -0.58 14.70
CA SER A 180 -5.25 0.86 14.60
C SER A 180 -6.64 1.25 15.13
N ARG A 181 -6.88 2.55 15.29
CA ARG A 181 -8.18 3.11 15.67
C ARG A 181 -9.30 2.69 14.71
N ASP A 182 -8.97 2.49 13.43
CA ASP A 182 -9.88 2.03 12.37
C ASP A 182 -10.02 0.50 12.31
N GLU A 183 -9.63 -0.20 13.38
CA GLU A 183 -9.65 -1.67 13.50
C GLU A 183 -8.83 -2.44 12.45
N LYS A 184 -7.90 -1.77 11.76
CA LYS A 184 -6.93 -2.41 10.86
C LYS A 184 -5.78 -3.01 11.65
N MET A 185 -5.36 -4.23 11.30
CA MET A 185 -4.20 -4.88 11.92
C MET A 185 -2.91 -4.14 11.52
N ILE A 186 -2.14 -3.69 12.51
CA ILE A 186 -0.81 -3.09 12.35
C ILE A 186 0.26 -4.18 12.53
N TYR A 187 0.13 -4.97 13.60
CA TYR A 187 1.10 -6.01 13.95
C TYR A 187 0.38 -7.29 14.37
N GLY A 188 1.02 -8.44 14.14
CA GLY A 188 0.55 -9.74 14.60
C GLY A 188 1.72 -10.68 14.87
N GLY A 189 1.73 -11.30 16.04
CA GLY A 189 2.73 -12.27 16.44
C GLY A 189 2.13 -13.37 17.31
N TYR A 190 2.80 -14.51 17.39
CA TYR A 190 2.43 -15.59 18.30
C TYR A 190 3.68 -16.22 18.90
N VAL A 191 3.50 -16.83 20.07
CA VAL A 191 4.57 -17.52 20.80
C VAL A 191 4.17 -18.96 21.08
N GLY A 192 5.12 -19.88 20.97
CA GLY A 192 4.94 -21.27 21.40
C GLY A 192 4.73 -21.37 22.93
N TRP A 193 4.24 -22.52 23.40
CA TRP A 193 3.91 -22.73 24.83
C TRP A 193 5.03 -22.39 25.80
N ILE A 194 6.29 -22.62 25.41
CA ILE A 194 7.49 -22.35 26.24
C ILE A 194 7.64 -20.85 26.54
N HIS A 195 7.14 -19.98 25.66
CA HIS A 195 7.29 -18.53 25.74
C HIS A 195 5.98 -17.79 26.09
N SER A 196 4.92 -18.53 26.42
CA SER A 196 3.61 -17.97 26.80
C SER A 196 3.70 -17.03 28.00
N GLU A 197 4.44 -17.43 29.05
CA GLU A 197 4.65 -16.60 30.24
C GLU A 197 5.43 -15.32 29.92
N GLY A 198 6.41 -15.40 29.03
CA GLY A 198 7.18 -14.26 28.54
C GLY A 198 6.28 -13.24 27.85
N LEU A 199 5.39 -13.69 26.96
CA LEU A 199 4.41 -12.82 26.30
C LEU A 199 3.46 -12.16 27.30
N HIS A 200 2.93 -12.91 28.27
CA HIS A 200 2.02 -12.37 29.28
C HIS A 200 2.68 -11.29 30.14
N THR A 201 3.93 -11.51 30.54
CA THR A 201 4.73 -10.55 31.30
C THR A 201 4.98 -9.28 30.50
N THR A 202 5.34 -9.42 29.21
CA THR A 202 5.54 -8.27 28.32
C THR A 202 4.26 -7.47 28.12
N ILE A 203 3.11 -8.11 27.93
CA ILE A 203 1.81 -7.44 27.82
C ILE A 203 1.48 -6.66 29.11
N ALA A 204 1.73 -7.26 30.28
CA ALA A 204 1.53 -6.58 31.56
C ALA A 204 2.45 -5.35 31.72
N ARG A 205 3.69 -5.44 31.23
CA ARG A 205 4.63 -4.32 31.20
C ARG A 205 4.16 -3.21 30.25
N ILE A 206 3.74 -3.54 29.03
CA ILE A 206 3.20 -2.58 28.06
C ILE A 206 1.99 -1.84 28.64
N ARG A 207 1.11 -2.55 29.36
CA ARG A 207 -0.03 -1.93 30.05
C ARG A 207 0.39 -0.84 31.04
N LYS A 208 1.50 -1.05 31.76
CA LYS A 208 1.96 -0.13 32.79
C LYS A 208 2.65 1.09 32.20
N GLU A 209 3.37 0.92 31.10
CA GLU A 209 4.24 1.96 30.50
C GLU A 209 3.52 2.79 29.41
N TYR A 210 2.59 2.18 28.66
CA TYR A 210 2.02 2.74 27.43
C TYR A 210 0.50 2.92 27.43
N THR A 211 -0.17 2.57 28.54
CA THR A 211 -1.57 2.96 28.80
C THR A 211 -1.58 4.24 29.65
#